data_AF-T1DRF1-F1
#
_entry.id   AF-T1DRF1-F1
#
_cell.length_a   1.000
_cell.length_b   1.000
_cell.length_c   1.000
_cell.angle_alpha   90.00
_cell.angle_beta   90.00
_cell.angle_gamma   90.00
#
_symmetry.space_group_name_H-M   'P 1'
#
loop_
_entity.id
_entity.type
_entity.pdbx_description
1 polymer ?
#
loop_
_entity_poly.entity_id
_entity_poly.type
_entity_poly.pdbx_seq_one_letter_code
_entity_poly.pdbx_strand_id
1 'polypeptide(L)'
;MSWEGNLEMRQKASARHHVYFLLYPYHEMEDTEEKFVALSFGRTERMIRLVTVSLEDMGDKKYKLREEGTLISDSRHIVEAGEQFWFKVYYSANQGWKLWIKTESEPVGGIAVGQSLYLPPVPSIQGQLGIAVSYTNRSRESVWIDGLKVSASSSPMDIPGVDPSKEDEQEPTDPGNTTDMELIRINEIMANPLKGSAEYIELYNGSEKAIKGDRLAIGIVRNREVKTLYPLPKGVLLPPQDYIVLSEDADLVAASYPFAIRNRIHTLPYWPRLSNKGCSIALILMGEEYLGIDQAEYSTAYFEKELKSKAGVAAEKVSPLLDGETSSTWRSALPPHYASPGVPNTRAEKGPNTPLPDIGEKEGEKERAEGSVSLQTLMKRFVQMLKDDKSLTAEIRVYTLDGRSIRRFGHEQCMRLTTLLEHPLFNPGKAMRLQPGNYLLVLDVKDGKETKQLGYSHFLIQD
;
A
#
# COMPACT_ATOMS: atom_id res chain seq x y z
N MET A 1 -29.12 3.15 -6.24
CA MET A 1 -29.84 1.96 -5.74
C MET A 1 -29.14 1.40 -4.53
N SER A 2 -29.88 0.84 -3.59
CA SER A 2 -29.31 0.08 -2.46
C SER A 2 -30.06 -1.22 -2.23
N TRP A 3 -29.33 -2.24 -1.80
CA TRP A 3 -29.84 -3.52 -1.36
C TRP A 3 -29.39 -3.76 0.06
N GLU A 4 -30.32 -4.11 0.94
CA GLU A 4 -30.09 -4.35 2.35
C GLU A 4 -30.77 -5.64 2.75
N GLY A 5 -30.21 -6.38 3.70
CA GLY A 5 -30.89 -7.51 4.33
C GLY A 5 -30.04 -8.19 5.38
N ASN A 6 -30.61 -9.24 5.98
CA ASN A 6 -29.89 -10.12 6.87
C ASN A 6 -29.77 -11.52 6.28
N LEU A 7 -28.67 -12.20 6.60
CA LEU A 7 -28.38 -13.58 6.25
C LEU A 7 -27.84 -14.30 7.49
N GLU A 8 -28.45 -15.42 7.84
CA GLU A 8 -27.89 -16.40 8.76
C GLU A 8 -27.50 -17.67 7.99
N MET A 9 -26.25 -18.11 8.16
CA MET A 9 -25.77 -19.39 7.63
C MET A 9 -25.54 -20.39 8.77
N ARG A 10 -26.49 -21.30 9.01
CA ARG A 10 -26.40 -22.36 10.05
C ARG A 10 -25.47 -23.50 9.70
N GLN A 11 -24.98 -23.54 8.46
CA GLN A 11 -23.92 -24.44 8.06
C GLN A 11 -22.78 -23.63 7.44
N LYS A 12 -21.56 -24.12 7.69
CA LYS A 12 -20.35 -23.55 7.17
C LYS A 12 -20.36 -23.45 5.64
N ALA A 13 -19.90 -22.31 5.12
CA ALA A 13 -19.75 -22.11 3.70
C ALA A 13 -18.83 -23.17 3.05
N SER A 14 -19.21 -23.59 1.83
CA SER A 14 -18.45 -24.51 0.99
C SER A 14 -18.82 -24.36 -0.48
N ALA A 15 -18.12 -25.06 -1.37
CA ALA A 15 -18.48 -25.15 -2.79
C ALA A 15 -19.93 -25.63 -3.04
N ARG A 16 -20.53 -26.37 -2.10
CA ARG A 16 -21.91 -26.87 -2.18
C ARG A 16 -22.89 -26.15 -1.24
N HIS A 17 -22.40 -25.19 -0.46
CA HIS A 17 -23.20 -24.45 0.50
C HIS A 17 -22.80 -22.98 0.51
N HIS A 18 -23.54 -22.17 -0.24
CA HIS A 18 -23.27 -20.74 -0.44
C HIS A 18 -24.49 -20.03 -0.99
N VAL A 19 -24.50 -18.70 -0.87
CA VAL A 19 -25.61 -17.85 -1.30
C VAL A 19 -25.08 -16.74 -2.20
N TYR A 20 -25.81 -16.41 -3.25
CA TYR A 20 -25.65 -15.16 -3.99
C TYR A 20 -26.93 -14.35 -3.89
N PHE A 21 -26.79 -13.07 -3.58
CA PHE A 21 -27.81 -12.07 -3.87
C PHE A 21 -27.47 -11.44 -5.23
N LEU A 22 -28.32 -11.62 -6.23
CA LEU A 22 -28.17 -11.09 -7.58
C LEU A 22 -28.79 -9.69 -7.60
N LEU A 23 -27.98 -8.63 -7.61
CA LEU A 23 -28.42 -7.28 -7.28
C LEU A 23 -28.74 -6.43 -8.50
N TYR A 24 -27.92 -6.51 -9.54
CA TYR A 24 -27.98 -5.58 -10.66
C TYR A 24 -27.83 -6.32 -11.98
N PRO A 25 -28.94 -6.66 -12.66
CA PRO A 25 -28.92 -7.36 -13.95
C PRO A 25 -28.44 -6.41 -15.05
N TYR A 26 -27.56 -6.86 -15.93
CA TYR A 26 -27.11 -6.12 -17.10
C TYR A 26 -26.75 -7.07 -18.25
N HIS A 27 -26.74 -6.54 -19.47
CA HIS A 27 -26.25 -7.24 -20.65
C HIS A 27 -25.08 -6.47 -21.27
N GLU A 28 -24.10 -7.21 -21.78
CA GLU A 28 -23.04 -6.68 -22.62
C GLU A 28 -23.42 -6.89 -24.09
N MET A 29 -22.98 -5.98 -24.97
CA MET A 29 -23.25 -6.10 -26.40
C MET A 29 -22.67 -7.42 -26.92
N GLU A 30 -23.48 -8.16 -27.68
CA GLU A 30 -23.14 -9.47 -28.27
C GLU A 30 -23.17 -10.68 -27.31
N ASP A 31 -23.48 -10.49 -26.03
CA ASP A 31 -23.57 -11.59 -25.08
C ASP A 31 -25.00 -12.17 -24.99
N THR A 32 -25.11 -13.50 -24.93
CA THR A 32 -26.42 -14.18 -24.80
C THR A 32 -26.77 -14.51 -23.35
N GLU A 33 -25.80 -14.37 -22.44
CA GLU A 33 -25.97 -14.63 -21.00
C GLU A 33 -26.42 -13.36 -20.27
N GLU A 34 -27.26 -13.53 -19.25
CA GLU A 34 -27.64 -12.44 -18.34
C GLU A 34 -26.56 -12.27 -17.29
N LYS A 35 -26.03 -11.06 -17.13
CA LYS A 35 -24.97 -10.78 -16.15
C LYS A 35 -25.53 -10.03 -14.95
N PHE A 36 -24.89 -10.22 -13.80
CA PHE A 36 -25.27 -9.54 -12.57
C PHE A 36 -24.03 -9.04 -11.84
N VAL A 37 -24.16 -7.89 -11.16
CA VAL A 37 -23.39 -7.67 -9.94
C VAL A 37 -24.09 -8.39 -8.81
N ALA A 38 -23.36 -9.24 -8.08
CA ALA A 38 -23.90 -10.10 -7.05
C ALA A 38 -23.09 -10.04 -5.75
N LEU A 39 -23.77 -10.15 -4.62
CA LEU A 39 -23.13 -10.33 -3.30
C LEU A 39 -23.08 -11.83 -2.98
N SER A 40 -21.88 -12.38 -2.95
CA SER A 40 -21.55 -13.77 -2.67
C SER A 40 -21.24 -13.94 -1.18
N PHE A 41 -21.95 -14.86 -0.53
CA PHE A 41 -21.65 -15.33 0.82
C PHE A 41 -21.12 -16.77 0.74
N GLY A 42 -19.81 -16.92 0.89
CA GLY A 42 -19.17 -18.21 1.10
C GLY A 42 -18.41 -18.78 -0.10
N ARG A 43 -18.76 -20.00 -0.52
CA ARG A 43 -17.99 -20.93 -1.39
C ARG A 43 -16.78 -21.57 -0.69
N THR A 44 -15.77 -21.98 -1.46
CA THR A 44 -14.55 -22.64 -0.96
C THR A 44 -13.71 -21.70 -0.10
N GLU A 45 -13.68 -20.41 -0.46
CA GLU A 45 -12.93 -19.36 0.22
C GLU A 45 -13.61 -18.88 1.51
N ARG A 46 -14.93 -19.12 1.64
CA ARG A 46 -15.74 -18.76 2.81
C ARG A 46 -15.79 -17.27 3.11
N MET A 47 -15.48 -16.42 2.13
CA MET A 47 -15.50 -14.97 2.29
C MET A 47 -16.81 -14.37 1.80
N ILE A 48 -17.09 -13.14 2.23
CA ILE A 48 -18.17 -12.32 1.68
C ILE A 48 -17.58 -11.43 0.60
N ARG A 49 -18.15 -11.46 -0.61
CA ARG A 49 -17.57 -10.77 -1.77
C ARG A 49 -18.65 -10.16 -2.65
N LEU A 50 -18.44 -8.92 -3.10
CA LEU A 50 -19.17 -8.38 -4.24
C LEU A 50 -18.45 -8.83 -5.52
N VAL A 51 -19.17 -9.45 -6.44
CA VAL A 51 -18.63 -10.12 -7.63
C VAL A 51 -19.46 -9.78 -8.86
N THR A 52 -18.89 -9.98 -10.05
CA THR A 52 -19.66 -10.07 -11.31
C THR A 52 -19.91 -11.54 -11.61
N VAL A 53 -21.13 -11.86 -12.04
CA VAL A 53 -21.53 -13.24 -12.40
C VAL A 53 -22.28 -13.25 -13.73
N SER A 54 -22.16 -14.35 -14.47
CA SER A 54 -23.05 -14.65 -15.60
C SER A 54 -24.02 -15.79 -15.24
N LEU A 55 -25.23 -15.70 -15.78
CA LEU A 55 -26.29 -16.68 -15.63
C LEU A 55 -26.66 -17.22 -17.02
N GLU A 56 -26.36 -18.50 -17.23
CA GLU A 56 -26.69 -19.24 -18.44
C GLU A 56 -27.96 -20.07 -18.19
N ASP A 57 -28.99 -19.86 -19.01
CA ASP A 57 -30.20 -20.69 -19.01
C ASP A 57 -29.92 -22.01 -19.73
N MET A 58 -29.98 -23.12 -18.98
CA MET A 58 -29.72 -24.46 -19.48
C MET A 58 -31.01 -25.17 -19.94
N GLY A 59 -32.17 -24.49 -19.88
CA GLY A 59 -33.49 -25.08 -20.06
C GLY A 59 -33.96 -25.85 -18.82
N ASP A 60 -35.20 -26.35 -18.84
CA ASP A 60 -35.80 -27.15 -17.76
C ASP A 60 -35.73 -26.51 -16.35
N LYS A 61 -35.82 -25.17 -16.28
CA LYS A 61 -35.67 -24.39 -15.04
C LYS A 61 -34.32 -24.60 -14.34
N LYS A 62 -33.28 -24.93 -15.10
CA LYS A 62 -31.90 -25.06 -14.62
C LYS A 62 -31.10 -23.87 -15.11
N TYR A 63 -30.38 -23.26 -14.19
CA TYR A 63 -29.47 -22.16 -14.48
C TYR A 63 -28.07 -22.53 -14.03
N LYS A 64 -27.08 -22.10 -14.81
CA LYS A 64 -25.67 -22.23 -14.46
C LYS A 64 -25.11 -20.84 -14.17
N LEU A 65 -24.66 -20.64 -12.94
CA LEU A 65 -24.04 -19.40 -12.49
C LEU A 65 -22.52 -19.53 -12.55
N ARG A 66 -21.85 -18.54 -13.12
CA ARG A 66 -20.38 -18.44 -13.16
C ARG A 66 -19.91 -17.10 -12.58
N GLU A 67 -18.88 -17.13 -11.74
CA GLU A 67 -18.23 -15.91 -11.25
C GLU A 67 -17.18 -15.47 -12.30
N GLU A 68 -17.27 -14.21 -12.73
CA GLU A 68 -16.43 -13.62 -13.77
C GLU A 68 -15.33 -12.73 -13.17
N GLY A 69 -15.60 -12.11 -12.01
CA GLY A 69 -14.65 -11.23 -11.34
C GLY A 69 -15.08 -10.84 -9.92
N THR A 70 -14.11 -10.38 -9.12
CA THR A 70 -14.37 -9.85 -7.77
C THR A 70 -14.22 -8.34 -7.77
N LEU A 71 -15.22 -7.64 -7.24
CA LEU A 71 -15.28 -6.18 -7.13
C LEU A 71 -14.85 -5.70 -5.74
N ILE A 72 -15.32 -6.37 -4.68
CA ILE A 72 -15.01 -6.06 -3.27
C ILE A 72 -14.92 -7.39 -2.52
N SER A 73 -13.94 -7.56 -1.63
CA SER A 73 -13.81 -8.76 -0.80
C SER A 73 -13.69 -8.38 0.67
N ASP A 74 -14.48 -9.02 1.55
CA ASP A 74 -14.35 -8.89 3.00
C ASP A 74 -13.41 -9.98 3.52
N SER A 75 -12.19 -9.60 3.86
CA SER A 75 -11.20 -10.50 4.46
C SER A 75 -11.33 -10.61 5.99
N ARG A 76 -12.21 -9.83 6.61
CA ARG A 76 -12.38 -9.80 8.08
C ARG A 76 -13.41 -10.82 8.54
N HIS A 77 -14.45 -11.01 7.73
CA HIS A 77 -15.55 -11.93 8.02
C HIS A 77 -15.40 -13.22 7.23
N ILE A 78 -15.28 -14.33 7.95
CA ILE A 78 -15.30 -15.68 7.38
C ILE A 78 -16.68 -16.26 7.68
N VAL A 79 -17.40 -16.71 6.66
CA VAL A 79 -18.76 -17.26 6.78
C VAL A 79 -18.73 -18.64 7.47
N GLU A 80 -18.80 -18.63 8.79
CA GLU A 80 -18.86 -19.80 9.66
C GLU A 80 -20.30 -20.21 9.96
N ALA A 81 -20.47 -21.38 10.58
CA ALA A 81 -21.79 -21.89 10.94
C ALA A 81 -22.38 -21.14 12.15
N GLY A 82 -23.63 -20.69 12.01
CA GLY A 82 -24.39 -19.98 13.04
C GLY A 82 -24.19 -18.47 13.05
N GLU A 83 -23.38 -17.93 12.14
CA GLU A 83 -23.17 -16.48 12.04
C GLU A 83 -24.32 -15.78 11.32
N GLN A 84 -24.66 -14.60 11.84
CA GLN A 84 -25.63 -13.68 11.28
C GLN A 84 -24.91 -12.45 10.73
N PHE A 85 -25.29 -12.10 9.51
CA PHE A 85 -24.75 -10.96 8.78
C PHE A 85 -25.88 -10.03 8.40
N TRP A 86 -25.76 -8.77 8.76
CA TRP A 86 -26.46 -7.71 8.05
C TRP A 86 -25.55 -7.21 6.93
N PHE A 87 -26.13 -6.96 5.76
CA PHE A 87 -25.41 -6.38 4.63
C PHE A 87 -26.15 -5.18 4.07
N LYS A 88 -25.37 -4.25 3.53
CA LYS A 88 -25.86 -3.18 2.67
C LYS A 88 -24.93 -3.00 1.49
N VAL A 89 -25.48 -3.12 0.29
CA VAL A 89 -24.80 -2.79 -0.97
C VAL A 89 -25.43 -1.53 -1.52
N TYR A 90 -24.60 -0.56 -1.83
CA TYR A 90 -25.01 0.68 -2.46
C TYR A 90 -24.38 0.80 -3.83
N TYR A 91 -25.15 1.23 -4.82
CA TYR A 91 -24.68 1.59 -6.14
C TYR A 91 -25.19 2.97 -6.54
N SER A 92 -24.27 3.80 -6.99
CA SER A 92 -24.57 5.05 -7.70
C SER A 92 -23.67 5.14 -8.92
N ALA A 93 -24.18 5.67 -10.03
CA ALA A 93 -23.38 5.93 -11.22
C ALA A 93 -22.16 6.83 -10.92
N ASN A 94 -22.26 7.71 -9.92
CA ASN A 94 -21.18 8.64 -9.56
C ASN A 94 -20.22 8.06 -8.52
N GLN A 95 -20.72 7.21 -7.61
CA GLN A 95 -19.91 6.71 -6.47
C GLN A 95 -19.54 5.22 -6.60
N GLY A 96 -19.96 4.56 -7.68
CA GLY A 96 -19.79 3.12 -7.86
C GLY A 96 -20.50 2.29 -6.77
N TRP A 97 -19.93 1.12 -6.50
CA TRP A 97 -20.37 0.14 -5.53
C TRP A 97 -19.74 0.37 -4.18
N LYS A 98 -20.50 0.27 -3.11
CA LYS A 98 -20.00 0.21 -1.74
C LYS A 98 -20.68 -0.93 -1.00
N LEU A 99 -19.92 -1.64 -0.17
CA LEU A 99 -20.40 -2.78 0.61
C LEU A 99 -20.15 -2.52 2.10
N TRP A 100 -21.17 -2.70 2.92
CA TRP A 100 -21.09 -2.78 4.38
C TRP A 100 -21.54 -4.15 4.83
N ILE A 101 -20.83 -4.69 5.81
CA ILE A 101 -21.17 -5.93 6.51
C ILE A 101 -21.16 -5.62 7.99
N LYS A 102 -22.11 -6.23 8.70
CA LYS A 102 -22.18 -6.21 10.16
C LYS A 102 -22.41 -7.62 10.68
N THR A 103 -21.64 -8.03 11.68
CA THR A 103 -21.93 -9.20 12.52
C THR A 103 -22.50 -8.80 13.89
N GLU A 104 -23.03 -9.74 14.67
CA GLU A 104 -23.56 -9.47 16.02
C GLU A 104 -22.56 -8.77 16.94
N SER A 105 -21.25 -9.02 16.75
CA SER A 105 -20.16 -8.44 17.56
C SER A 105 -19.78 -7.01 17.19
N GLU A 106 -20.33 -6.44 16.12
CA GLU A 106 -19.89 -5.18 15.54
C GLU A 106 -20.78 -3.97 15.88
N PRO A 107 -20.21 -2.75 15.86
CA PRO A 107 -20.94 -1.53 16.22
C PRO A 107 -22.19 -1.28 15.36
N VAL A 108 -23.08 -0.44 15.89
CA VAL A 108 -24.32 -0.04 15.23
C VAL A 108 -24.01 0.56 13.86
N GLY A 109 -24.51 -0.08 12.80
CA GLY A 109 -24.39 0.39 11.42
C GLY A 109 -23.50 -0.39 10.48
N GLY A 110 -22.73 -1.35 11.00
CA GLY A 110 -21.82 -2.17 10.19
C GLY A 110 -20.57 -1.44 9.74
N ILE A 111 -19.61 -2.19 9.23
CA ILE A 111 -18.32 -1.66 8.80
C ILE A 111 -18.24 -1.66 7.29
N ALA A 112 -17.81 -0.54 6.71
CA ALA A 112 -17.50 -0.44 5.30
C ALA A 112 -16.40 -1.47 4.93
N VAL A 113 -16.75 -2.41 4.06
CA VAL A 113 -15.85 -3.44 3.53
C VAL A 113 -14.95 -2.86 2.44
N GLY A 114 -15.54 -2.07 1.54
CA GLY A 114 -14.80 -1.48 0.43
C GLY A 114 -15.70 -0.76 -0.56
N GLN A 115 -15.06 -0.23 -1.61
CA GLN A 115 -15.70 0.47 -2.72
C GLN A 115 -15.12 -0.02 -4.05
N SER A 116 -15.96 -0.15 -5.08
CA SER A 116 -15.54 -0.50 -6.45
C SER A 116 -16.18 0.47 -7.44
N LEU A 117 -15.42 0.93 -8.43
CA LEU A 117 -15.92 1.86 -9.44
C LEU A 117 -16.43 1.17 -10.70
N TYR A 118 -16.59 -0.14 -10.65
CA TYR A 118 -17.14 -0.87 -11.77
C TYR A 118 -18.52 -0.32 -12.13
N LEU A 119 -18.63 0.24 -13.34
CA LEU A 119 -19.88 0.74 -13.89
C LEU A 119 -20.40 -0.29 -14.89
N PRO A 120 -21.27 -1.24 -14.46
CA PRO A 120 -21.93 -2.12 -15.41
C PRO A 120 -22.81 -1.30 -16.36
N PRO A 121 -23.06 -1.82 -17.58
CA PRO A 121 -24.10 -1.29 -18.47
C PRO A 121 -25.41 -1.01 -17.73
N VAL A 122 -26.22 -0.08 -18.26
CA VAL A 122 -27.54 0.25 -17.71
C VAL A 122 -28.33 -1.04 -17.48
N PRO A 123 -28.96 -1.21 -16.30
CA PRO A 123 -29.47 -2.51 -15.95
C PRO A 123 -30.66 -2.83 -16.85
N SER A 124 -30.75 -4.10 -17.25
CA SER A 124 -31.82 -4.58 -18.12
C SER A 124 -33.19 -4.37 -17.47
N ILE A 125 -33.26 -4.46 -16.13
CA ILE A 125 -34.43 -4.17 -15.30
C ILE A 125 -33.97 -3.47 -14.01
N GLN A 126 -34.51 -2.30 -13.70
CA GLN A 126 -34.17 -1.56 -12.46
C GLN A 126 -34.84 -2.16 -11.22
N GLY A 127 -34.14 -2.14 -10.08
CA GLY A 127 -34.70 -2.49 -8.77
C GLY A 127 -34.94 -3.98 -8.53
N GLN A 128 -34.30 -4.87 -9.29
CA GLN A 128 -34.38 -6.31 -9.05
C GLN A 128 -33.50 -6.79 -7.89
N LEU A 129 -33.91 -7.92 -7.32
CA LEU A 129 -33.12 -8.73 -6.41
C LEU A 129 -33.45 -10.21 -6.68
N GLY A 130 -32.46 -10.95 -7.16
CA GLY A 130 -32.50 -12.41 -7.24
C GLY A 130 -31.74 -13.04 -6.08
N ILE A 131 -32.05 -14.31 -5.78
CA ILE A 131 -31.32 -15.08 -4.77
C ILE A 131 -31.02 -16.46 -5.34
N ALA A 132 -29.74 -16.83 -5.38
CA ALA A 132 -29.31 -18.17 -5.75
C ALA A 132 -28.70 -18.84 -4.51
N VAL A 133 -29.36 -19.90 -4.02
CA VAL A 133 -28.92 -20.67 -2.86
C VAL A 133 -28.46 -22.05 -3.31
N SER A 134 -27.19 -22.37 -3.06
CA SER A 134 -26.66 -23.72 -3.22
C SER A 134 -26.63 -24.43 -1.87
N TYR A 135 -27.21 -25.63 -1.80
CA TYR A 135 -27.22 -26.46 -0.60
C TYR A 135 -27.29 -27.95 -0.94
N THR A 136 -27.06 -28.80 0.06
CA THR A 136 -27.28 -30.25 -0.06
C THR A 136 -28.61 -30.62 0.59
N ASN A 137 -29.22 -31.75 0.24
CA ASN A 137 -30.47 -32.19 0.90
C ASN A 137 -30.40 -32.22 2.44
N ARG A 138 -29.20 -32.45 3.01
CA ARG A 138 -28.98 -32.46 4.46
C ARG A 138 -28.92 -31.06 5.09
N SER A 139 -28.84 -30.01 4.29
CA SER A 139 -28.68 -28.62 4.73
C SER A 139 -29.70 -27.66 4.11
N ARG A 140 -30.84 -28.17 3.66
CA ARG A 140 -31.91 -27.36 3.04
C ARG A 140 -32.55 -26.29 3.96
N GLU A 141 -32.41 -26.43 5.27
CA GLU A 141 -32.94 -25.51 6.29
C GLU A 141 -31.85 -24.65 6.96
N SER A 142 -30.67 -24.56 6.33
CA SER A 142 -29.49 -23.92 6.93
C SER A 142 -29.21 -22.49 6.48
N VAL A 143 -30.03 -21.93 5.59
CA VAL A 143 -29.94 -20.53 5.15
C VAL A 143 -31.22 -19.82 5.53
N TRP A 144 -31.09 -18.76 6.32
CA TRP A 144 -32.19 -17.87 6.67
C TRP A 144 -31.89 -16.49 6.14
N ILE A 145 -32.86 -15.89 5.45
CA ILE A 145 -32.75 -14.58 4.83
C ILE A 145 -33.96 -13.78 5.27
N ASP A 146 -33.72 -12.58 5.81
CA ASP A 146 -34.79 -11.69 6.24
C ASP A 146 -34.46 -10.23 5.90
N GLY A 147 -35.44 -9.35 6.15
CA GLY A 147 -35.21 -7.91 6.13
C GLY A 147 -34.81 -7.33 4.78
N LEU A 148 -35.03 -8.06 3.68
CA LEU A 148 -34.61 -7.65 2.35
C LEU A 148 -35.32 -6.36 1.91
N LYS A 149 -34.52 -5.36 1.53
CA LYS A 149 -35.00 -4.08 1.00
C LYS A 149 -34.21 -3.71 -0.23
N VAL A 150 -34.92 -3.21 -1.24
CA VAL A 150 -34.34 -2.62 -2.45
C VAL A 150 -34.88 -1.20 -2.57
N SER A 151 -33.98 -0.22 -2.64
CA SER A 151 -34.35 1.20 -2.72
C SER A 151 -33.76 1.83 -3.97
N ALA A 152 -34.61 2.52 -4.75
CA ALA A 152 -34.21 3.18 -5.99
C ALA A 152 -33.30 4.41 -5.73
N SER A 153 -33.54 5.13 -4.63
CA SER A 153 -32.69 6.19 -4.10
C SER A 153 -32.50 6.00 -2.60
N SER A 154 -31.27 6.15 -2.13
CA SER A 154 -30.99 6.36 -0.71
C SER A 154 -29.66 7.09 -0.60
N SER A 155 -29.64 8.17 0.17
CA SER A 155 -28.38 8.76 0.59
C SER A 155 -27.61 7.73 1.43
N PRO A 156 -26.27 7.78 1.49
CA PRO A 156 -25.47 6.82 2.26
C PRO A 156 -25.80 6.72 3.77
N MET A 157 -26.63 7.62 4.30
CA MET A 157 -26.83 7.87 5.74
C MET A 157 -28.06 7.24 6.40
N ASP A 158 -28.89 6.45 5.71
CA ASP A 158 -29.94 5.68 6.42
C ASP A 158 -29.33 4.41 7.02
N ILE A 159 -28.65 4.58 8.15
CA ILE A 159 -28.15 3.52 9.02
C ILE A 159 -28.93 3.61 10.34
N PRO A 160 -29.72 2.59 10.73
CA PRO A 160 -30.48 2.65 11.97
C PRO A 160 -29.57 2.74 13.20
N GLY A 161 -29.67 3.83 13.96
CA GLY A 161 -29.12 3.96 15.31
C GLY A 161 -27.83 4.77 15.48
N VAL A 162 -27.37 5.49 14.45
CA VAL A 162 -26.32 6.51 14.60
C VAL A 162 -26.99 7.86 14.88
N ASP A 163 -26.71 8.45 16.04
CA ASP A 163 -27.16 9.79 16.42
C ASP A 163 -26.37 10.83 15.60
N PRO A 164 -27.01 11.59 14.69
CA PRO A 164 -26.32 12.55 13.82
C PRO A 164 -25.70 13.73 14.58
N SER A 165 -25.90 13.83 15.90
CA SER A 165 -25.33 14.90 16.73
C SER A 165 -23.95 14.59 17.32
N LYS A 166 -23.33 13.44 16.99
CA LYS A 166 -22.06 13.01 17.61
C LYS A 166 -20.98 12.46 16.65
N GLU A 167 -21.09 12.67 15.35
CA GLU A 167 -19.93 12.47 14.46
C GLU A 167 -19.22 13.82 14.26
N ASP A 168 -17.90 13.77 14.39
CA ASP A 168 -16.95 14.86 14.58
C ASP A 168 -17.26 16.14 13.78
N GLU A 169 -17.05 17.27 14.46
CA GLU A 169 -16.99 18.60 13.89
C GLU A 169 -16.35 18.57 12.50
N GLN A 170 -17.17 18.80 11.48
CA GLN A 170 -16.71 19.12 10.14
C GLN A 170 -15.84 20.36 10.25
N GLU A 171 -14.52 20.21 10.19
CA GLU A 171 -13.68 21.32 9.74
C GLU A 171 -14.15 21.68 8.32
N PRO A 172 -14.38 22.98 8.06
CA PRO A 172 -14.90 23.43 6.78
C PRO A 172 -13.95 23.00 5.66
N THR A 173 -14.53 22.52 4.56
CA THR A 173 -13.81 22.28 3.31
C THR A 173 -13.15 23.58 2.86
N ASP A 174 -11.84 23.70 3.10
CA ASP A 174 -11.01 24.77 2.56
C ASP A 174 -10.90 24.58 1.03
N PRO A 175 -11.39 25.52 0.22
CA PRO A 175 -11.20 25.51 -1.24
C PRO A 175 -9.72 25.52 -1.67
N GLY A 176 -8.78 25.77 -0.75
CA GLY A 176 -7.33 25.74 -0.99
C GLY A 176 -6.70 24.33 -1.01
N ASN A 177 -7.41 23.27 -0.62
CA ASN A 177 -6.80 21.93 -0.49
C ASN A 177 -6.69 21.13 -1.81
N THR A 178 -7.40 21.54 -2.85
CA THR A 178 -7.34 20.90 -4.19
C THR A 178 -6.00 21.19 -4.87
N THR A 179 -5.42 22.37 -4.65
CA THR A 179 -4.13 22.78 -5.24
C THR A 179 -2.95 22.01 -4.64
N ASP A 180 -2.99 21.68 -3.35
CA ASP A 180 -1.92 20.89 -2.71
C ASP A 180 -1.97 19.42 -3.18
N MET A 181 -3.17 18.86 -3.38
CA MET A 181 -3.36 17.50 -3.94
C MET A 181 -2.81 17.38 -5.36
N GLU A 182 -2.97 18.42 -6.18
CA GLU A 182 -2.40 18.53 -7.53
C GLU A 182 -0.87 18.55 -7.55
N LEU A 183 -0.17 18.57 -6.41
CA LEU A 183 1.30 18.50 -6.31
C LEU A 183 1.83 17.10 -5.99
N ILE A 184 0.94 16.11 -5.83
CA ILE A 184 1.36 14.72 -5.63
C ILE A 184 1.74 14.10 -6.97
N ARG A 185 2.90 13.47 -7.04
CA ARG A 185 3.46 12.91 -8.27
C ARG A 185 3.84 11.44 -8.08
N ILE A 186 3.63 10.62 -9.10
CA ILE A 186 4.24 9.30 -9.18
C ILE A 186 5.73 9.52 -9.49
N ASN A 187 6.62 8.98 -8.67
CA ASN A 187 8.04 9.32 -8.69
C ASN A 187 8.98 8.15 -9.06
N GLU A 188 8.66 6.94 -8.59
CA GLU A 188 9.46 5.75 -8.84
C GLU A 188 8.56 4.51 -8.97
N ILE A 189 8.90 3.59 -9.87
CA ILE A 189 8.15 2.36 -10.13
C ILE A 189 9.10 1.16 -10.22
N MET A 190 8.90 0.16 -9.36
CA MET A 190 9.54 -1.16 -9.46
C MET A 190 8.55 -2.17 -10.04
N ALA A 191 8.63 -2.39 -11.35
CA ALA A 191 7.76 -3.32 -12.08
C ALA A 191 8.38 -4.71 -12.32
N ASN A 192 9.64 -4.92 -11.96
CA ASN A 192 10.34 -6.18 -12.18
C ASN A 192 11.32 -6.46 -11.03
N PRO A 193 10.83 -6.70 -9.81
CA PRO A 193 11.67 -6.91 -8.63
C PRO A 193 12.58 -8.15 -8.80
N LEU A 194 13.67 -8.19 -8.04
CA LEU A 194 14.44 -9.44 -7.90
C LEU A 194 13.57 -10.51 -7.24
N LYS A 195 13.92 -11.78 -7.49
CA LYS A 195 13.26 -12.90 -6.82
C LYS A 195 13.38 -12.75 -5.30
N GLY A 196 12.24 -12.76 -4.61
CA GLY A 196 12.18 -12.55 -3.16
C GLY A 196 12.00 -11.09 -2.73
N SER A 197 11.82 -10.17 -3.68
CA SER A 197 11.37 -8.79 -3.46
C SER A 197 9.96 -8.60 -4.04
N ALA A 198 9.38 -7.41 -3.88
CA ALA A 198 8.04 -7.07 -4.33
C ALA A 198 8.02 -5.84 -5.25
N GLU A 199 6.96 -5.75 -6.06
CA GLU A 199 6.68 -4.57 -6.87
C GLU A 199 6.31 -3.39 -5.96
N TYR A 200 6.60 -2.17 -6.40
CA TYR A 200 6.16 -0.97 -5.70
C TYR A 200 5.96 0.23 -6.64
N ILE A 201 5.20 1.19 -6.14
CA ILE A 201 4.95 2.50 -6.74
C ILE A 201 5.21 3.53 -5.64
N GLU A 202 6.08 4.48 -5.91
CA GLU A 202 6.37 5.59 -5.02
C GLU A 202 5.63 6.86 -5.44
N LEU A 203 5.08 7.55 -4.46
CA LEU A 203 4.49 8.88 -4.60
C LEU A 203 5.37 9.91 -3.89
N TYR A 204 5.56 11.06 -4.52
CA TYR A 204 6.18 12.25 -3.95
C TYR A 204 5.12 13.32 -3.71
N ASN A 205 5.11 13.92 -2.53
CA ASN A 205 4.28 15.07 -2.22
C ASN A 205 5.10 16.36 -2.38
N GLY A 206 4.84 17.12 -3.45
CA GLY A 206 5.52 18.38 -3.71
C GLY A 206 5.01 19.57 -2.90
N SER A 207 3.95 19.42 -2.10
CA SER A 207 3.41 20.50 -1.27
C SER A 207 4.22 20.69 0.02
N GLU A 208 4.05 21.85 0.65
CA GLU A 208 4.63 22.16 1.98
C GLU A 208 3.82 21.58 3.15
N LYS A 209 2.72 20.87 2.86
CA LYS A 209 1.82 20.29 3.87
C LYS A 209 1.79 18.77 3.80
N ALA A 210 1.49 18.15 4.93
CA ALA A 210 1.19 16.72 4.94
C ALA A 210 -0.19 16.48 4.31
N ILE A 211 -0.30 15.51 3.40
CA ILE A 211 -1.55 15.20 2.70
C ILE A 211 -2.05 13.82 3.13
N LYS A 212 -3.33 13.74 3.51
CA LYS A 212 -3.98 12.46 3.80
C LYS A 212 -4.22 11.69 2.51
N GLY A 213 -3.71 10.45 2.45
CA GLY A 213 -3.85 9.55 1.31
C GLY A 213 -5.21 8.86 1.20
N ASP A 214 -6.11 9.05 2.18
CA ASP A 214 -7.39 8.33 2.30
C ASP A 214 -8.32 8.44 1.08
N ARG A 215 -8.13 9.50 0.28
CA ARG A 215 -8.90 9.76 -0.94
C ARG A 215 -8.10 9.50 -2.22
N LEU A 216 -6.88 8.99 -2.12
CA LEU A 216 -6.04 8.70 -3.27
C LEU A 216 -6.20 7.23 -3.70
N ALA A 217 -6.12 7.00 -5.01
CA ALA A 217 -6.07 5.66 -5.56
C ALA A 217 -5.10 5.58 -6.74
N ILE A 218 -4.46 4.42 -6.88
CA ILE A 218 -3.69 4.07 -8.07
C ILE A 218 -4.64 3.45 -9.10
N GLY A 219 -4.51 3.82 -10.37
CA GLY A 219 -5.25 3.24 -11.48
C GLY A 219 -4.31 2.71 -12.56
N ILE A 220 -4.66 1.60 -13.20
CA ILE A 220 -3.94 1.13 -14.39
C ILE A 220 -4.70 1.56 -15.64
N VAL A 221 -4.04 2.33 -16.51
CA VAL A 221 -4.61 2.86 -17.74
C VAL A 221 -4.41 1.88 -18.87
N ARG A 222 -5.51 1.46 -19.51
CA ARG A 222 -5.53 0.62 -20.71
C ARG A 222 -6.52 1.19 -21.70
N ASN A 223 -6.11 1.34 -22.96
CA ASN A 223 -6.94 1.94 -24.01
C ASN A 223 -7.51 3.33 -23.62
N ARG A 224 -6.70 4.14 -22.93
CA ARG A 224 -7.06 5.48 -22.40
C ARG A 224 -8.15 5.49 -21.33
N GLU A 225 -8.43 4.33 -20.72
CA GLU A 225 -9.38 4.22 -19.62
C GLU A 225 -8.71 3.60 -18.39
N VAL A 226 -9.06 4.11 -17.21
CA VAL A 226 -8.70 3.47 -15.95
C VAL A 226 -9.65 2.30 -15.70
N LYS A 227 -9.13 1.06 -15.75
CA LYS A 227 -9.97 -0.15 -15.64
C LYS A 227 -10.26 -0.56 -14.20
N THR A 228 -9.33 -0.29 -13.29
CA THR A 228 -9.43 -0.67 -11.88
C THR A 228 -8.68 0.35 -11.04
N LEU A 229 -9.26 0.73 -9.90
CA LEU A 229 -8.61 1.55 -8.89
C LEU A 229 -8.18 0.72 -7.69
N TYR A 230 -7.06 1.10 -7.11
CA TYR A 230 -6.43 0.51 -5.95
C TYR A 230 -6.28 1.62 -4.90
N PRO A 231 -7.28 1.80 -4.01
CA PRO A 231 -7.27 2.85 -2.99
C PRO A 231 -6.09 2.69 -2.04
N LEU A 232 -5.45 3.81 -1.67
CA LEU A 232 -4.40 3.79 -0.67
C LEU A 232 -4.97 3.32 0.70
N PRO A 233 -4.14 2.71 1.56
CA PRO A 233 -4.57 2.32 2.90
C PRO A 233 -5.04 3.53 3.72
N LYS A 234 -6.06 3.33 4.57
CA LYS A 234 -6.54 4.38 5.48
C LYS A 234 -5.44 4.82 6.44
N GLY A 235 -5.40 6.12 6.73
CA GLY A 235 -4.43 6.71 7.66
C GLY A 235 -3.04 6.90 7.07
N VAL A 236 -2.85 6.59 5.78
CA VAL A 236 -1.60 6.93 5.09
C VAL A 236 -1.49 8.45 5.01
N LEU A 237 -0.33 8.96 5.43
CA LEU A 237 -0.01 10.37 5.40
C LEU A 237 1.21 10.57 4.50
N LEU A 238 1.06 11.39 3.47
CA LEU A 238 2.15 11.81 2.62
C LEU A 238 2.82 13.02 3.29
N PRO A 239 4.06 12.93 3.80
CA PRO A 239 4.71 14.04 4.45
C PRO A 239 5.03 15.16 3.45
N PRO A 240 5.17 16.43 3.89
CA PRO A 240 5.50 17.54 3.01
C PRO A 240 6.88 17.38 2.38
N GLN A 241 7.01 17.66 1.08
CA GLN A 241 8.26 17.57 0.32
C GLN A 241 8.95 16.20 0.46
N ASP A 242 8.16 15.13 0.55
CA ASP A 242 8.65 13.81 0.90
C ASP A 242 7.91 12.67 0.18
N TYR A 243 8.39 11.45 0.39
CA TYR A 243 7.98 10.26 -0.35
C TYR A 243 7.18 9.28 0.51
N ILE A 244 6.26 8.57 -0.14
CA ILE A 244 5.70 7.32 0.37
C ILE A 244 5.80 6.24 -0.70
N VAL A 245 5.96 5.00 -0.29
CA VAL A 245 6.06 3.83 -1.16
C VAL A 245 4.86 2.93 -0.89
N LEU A 246 4.16 2.53 -1.94
CA LEU A 246 3.08 1.55 -1.89
C LEU A 246 3.60 0.25 -2.48
N SER A 247 3.39 -0.87 -1.81
CA SER A 247 3.84 -2.18 -2.30
C SER A 247 2.86 -3.30 -1.92
N GLU A 248 2.84 -4.39 -2.68
CA GLU A 248 2.17 -5.64 -2.27
C GLU A 248 2.73 -6.18 -0.93
N ASP A 249 4.03 -5.96 -0.66
CA ASP A 249 4.69 -6.38 0.57
C ASP A 249 5.77 -5.38 0.98
N ALA A 250 5.41 -4.50 1.92
CA ALA A 250 6.30 -3.46 2.42
C ALA A 250 7.55 -4.00 3.13
N ASP A 251 7.47 -5.17 3.76
CA ASP A 251 8.59 -5.77 4.48
C ASP A 251 9.60 -6.37 3.49
N LEU A 252 9.14 -7.00 2.41
CA LEU A 252 10.01 -7.49 1.34
C LEU A 252 10.73 -6.36 0.61
N VAL A 253 10.06 -5.24 0.33
CA VAL A 253 10.72 -4.05 -0.25
C VAL A 253 11.78 -3.51 0.69
N ALA A 254 11.45 -3.30 1.97
CA ALA A 254 12.41 -2.80 2.96
C ALA A 254 13.62 -3.72 3.15
N ALA A 255 13.40 -5.03 3.12
CA ALA A 255 14.48 -6.02 3.22
C ALA A 255 15.37 -6.05 1.96
N SER A 256 14.81 -5.76 0.79
CA SER A 256 15.50 -5.83 -0.50
C SER A 256 16.33 -4.59 -0.82
N TYR A 257 15.96 -3.44 -0.24
CA TYR A 257 16.59 -2.15 -0.51
C TYR A 257 17.14 -1.53 0.79
N PRO A 258 18.44 -1.67 1.08
CA PRO A 258 19.03 -1.24 2.36
C PRO A 258 18.93 0.26 2.67
N PHE A 259 18.71 1.09 1.64
CA PHE A 259 18.54 2.54 1.78
C PHE A 259 17.06 2.95 1.92
N ALA A 260 16.15 1.99 1.88
CA ALA A 260 14.73 2.27 1.97
C ALA A 260 14.33 2.70 3.37
N ILE A 261 13.40 3.64 3.47
CA ILE A 261 12.88 4.11 4.75
C ILE A 261 11.60 3.34 5.05
N ARG A 262 11.69 2.26 5.85
CA ARG A 262 10.57 1.35 6.15
C ARG A 262 9.28 2.06 6.56
N ASN A 263 9.36 3.13 7.35
CA ASN A 263 8.20 3.88 7.85
C ASN A 263 7.45 4.64 6.75
N ARG A 264 8.05 4.79 5.56
CA ARG A 264 7.43 5.38 4.36
C ARG A 264 6.84 4.31 3.43
N ILE A 265 7.04 3.03 3.74
CA ILE A 265 6.58 1.92 2.90
C ILE A 265 5.30 1.33 3.49
N HIS A 266 4.23 1.40 2.72
CA HIS A 266 2.91 0.96 3.10
C HIS A 266 2.49 -0.22 2.25
N THR A 267 1.99 -1.27 2.91
CA THR A 267 1.40 -2.40 2.23
C THR A 267 0.07 -1.96 1.63
N LEU A 268 -0.07 -2.10 0.32
CA LEU A 268 -1.32 -1.92 -0.42
C LEU A 268 -1.97 -3.30 -0.58
N PRO A 269 -3.06 -3.62 0.16
CA PRO A 269 -3.58 -4.99 0.24
C PRO A 269 -4.04 -5.58 -1.09
N TYR A 270 -4.41 -4.71 -2.04
CA TYR A 270 -4.77 -5.08 -3.39
C TYR A 270 -3.78 -4.41 -4.33
N TRP A 271 -2.92 -5.21 -4.97
CA TRP A 271 -1.85 -4.71 -5.79
C TRP A 271 -2.18 -4.82 -7.30
N PRO A 272 -2.00 -3.74 -8.09
CA PRO A 272 -2.03 -3.86 -9.54
C PRO A 272 -0.79 -4.62 -10.03
N ARG A 273 -0.97 -5.73 -10.74
CA ARG A 273 0.16 -6.36 -11.44
C ARG A 273 0.74 -5.40 -12.49
N LEU A 274 1.99 -5.02 -12.30
CA LEU A 274 2.71 -4.16 -13.22
C LEU A 274 3.28 -4.95 -14.39
N SER A 275 3.46 -4.29 -15.53
CA SER A 275 4.05 -4.91 -16.72
C SER A 275 5.55 -4.67 -16.71
N ASN A 276 6.35 -5.74 -16.66
CA ASN A 276 7.82 -5.65 -16.67
C ASN A 276 8.39 -4.92 -17.90
N LYS A 277 7.59 -4.70 -18.96
CA LYS A 277 8.00 -3.95 -20.15
C LYS A 277 7.64 -2.47 -20.09
N GLY A 278 6.58 -2.12 -19.36
CA GLY A 278 5.96 -0.79 -19.32
C GLY A 278 4.44 -0.86 -19.24
N CYS A 279 3.83 0.11 -18.57
CA CYS A 279 2.40 0.40 -18.57
C CYS A 279 2.13 1.86 -18.16
N SER A 280 0.90 2.33 -18.35
CA SER A 280 0.46 3.63 -17.84
C SER A 280 -0.29 3.47 -16.50
N ILE A 281 0.09 4.28 -15.53
CA ILE A 281 -0.43 4.31 -14.16
C ILE A 281 -0.98 5.71 -13.89
N ALA A 282 -2.21 5.83 -13.41
CA ALA A 282 -2.81 7.09 -12.99
C ALA A 282 -2.89 7.18 -11.47
N LEU A 283 -2.66 8.36 -10.91
CA LEU A 283 -3.00 8.72 -9.55
C LEU A 283 -4.31 9.50 -9.59
N ILE A 284 -5.32 9.03 -8.86
CA ILE A 284 -6.68 9.56 -8.91
C ILE A 284 -7.09 10.06 -7.51
N LEU A 285 -7.64 11.27 -7.46
CA LEU A 285 -8.39 11.76 -6.31
C LEU A 285 -9.83 11.24 -6.38
N MET A 286 -10.23 10.50 -5.36
CA MET A 286 -11.59 10.01 -5.18
C MET A 286 -12.44 11.09 -4.51
N GLY A 287 -13.56 11.46 -5.11
CA GLY A 287 -14.48 12.47 -4.58
C GLY A 287 -15.90 12.29 -5.09
N GLU A 288 -16.64 13.38 -5.21
CA GLU A 288 -17.91 13.39 -5.94
C GLU A 288 -17.70 13.12 -7.44
N GLU A 289 -16.57 13.59 -7.96
CA GLU A 289 -15.99 13.21 -9.25
C GLU A 289 -14.60 12.60 -9.04
N TYR A 290 -14.18 11.74 -9.97
CA TYR A 290 -12.81 11.23 -10.03
C TYR A 290 -11.95 12.23 -10.78
N LEU A 291 -10.94 12.78 -10.10
CA LEU A 291 -10.01 13.72 -10.70
C LEU A 291 -8.65 13.04 -10.89
N GLY A 292 -8.12 13.06 -12.11
CA GLY A 292 -6.73 12.65 -12.34
C GLY A 292 -5.77 13.67 -11.76
N ILE A 293 -4.87 13.22 -10.88
CA ILE A 293 -3.84 14.05 -10.23
C ILE A 293 -2.53 14.00 -11.02
N ASP A 294 -2.10 12.79 -11.37
CA ASP A 294 -0.87 12.54 -12.12
C ASP A 294 -1.00 11.25 -12.91
N GLN A 295 -0.16 11.09 -13.92
CA GLN A 295 -0.07 9.85 -14.69
C GLN A 295 1.40 9.56 -15.04
N ALA A 296 1.77 8.29 -15.00
CA ALA A 296 3.09 7.77 -15.27
C ALA A 296 3.04 6.76 -16.42
N GLU A 297 3.69 7.05 -17.54
CA GLU A 297 3.90 6.09 -18.62
C GLU A 297 5.36 5.62 -18.65
N TYR A 298 5.69 4.62 -17.83
CA TYR A 298 7.05 4.07 -17.84
C TYR A 298 7.21 3.00 -18.93
N SER A 299 8.41 2.93 -19.49
CA SER A 299 8.81 1.87 -20.39
C SER A 299 10.27 1.51 -20.17
N THR A 300 10.54 0.22 -20.06
CA THR A 300 11.90 -0.29 -19.92
C THR A 300 12.74 -0.08 -21.19
N ALA A 301 12.16 0.42 -22.29
CA ALA A 301 12.90 0.84 -23.48
C ALA A 301 13.81 2.06 -23.21
N TYR A 302 13.51 2.86 -22.18
CA TYR A 302 14.30 4.03 -21.76
C TYR A 302 15.34 3.72 -20.66
N PHE A 303 15.52 2.44 -20.33
CA PHE A 303 16.58 2.00 -19.42
C PHE A 303 17.92 2.03 -20.14
N GLU A 304 19.01 2.21 -19.40
CA GLU A 304 20.37 2.24 -19.96
C GLU A 304 20.67 0.95 -20.73
N LYS A 305 21.30 1.09 -21.90
CA LYS A 305 21.56 -0.03 -22.82
C LYS A 305 22.60 -1.01 -22.26
N GLU A 306 23.45 -0.52 -21.37
CA GLU A 306 24.57 -1.24 -20.75
C GLU A 306 24.13 -2.11 -19.56
N LEU A 307 22.86 -2.03 -19.14
CA LEU A 307 22.32 -2.88 -18.08
C LEU A 307 22.29 -4.34 -18.52
N LYS A 308 23.05 -5.18 -17.79
CA LYS A 308 23.07 -6.64 -18.00
C LYS A 308 21.71 -7.30 -17.71
N SER A 309 20.92 -6.70 -16.82
CA SER A 309 19.58 -7.14 -16.46
C SER A 309 18.73 -5.94 -16.07
N LYS A 310 17.42 -6.02 -16.36
CA LYS A 310 16.42 -5.05 -15.93
C LYS A 310 15.66 -5.50 -14.68
N ALA A 311 15.93 -6.70 -14.18
CA ALA A 311 15.35 -7.18 -12.93
C ALA A 311 16.03 -6.49 -11.75
N GLY A 312 15.23 -6.03 -10.79
CA GLY A 312 15.67 -5.25 -9.64
C GLY A 312 15.99 -3.79 -9.94
N VAL A 313 15.70 -3.30 -11.16
CA VAL A 313 16.00 -1.92 -11.57
C VAL A 313 14.72 -1.11 -11.67
N ALA A 314 14.59 -0.08 -10.84
CA ALA A 314 13.43 0.80 -10.84
C ALA A 314 13.41 1.74 -12.05
N ALA A 315 12.21 2.09 -12.49
CA ALA A 315 11.98 3.26 -13.33
C ALA A 315 11.81 4.48 -12.42
N GLU A 316 12.78 5.39 -12.45
CA GLU A 316 12.78 6.63 -11.70
C GLU A 316 12.51 7.81 -12.62
N LYS A 317 11.69 8.75 -12.15
CA LYS A 317 11.54 10.05 -12.81
C LYS A 317 12.84 10.85 -12.66
N VAL A 318 13.32 11.49 -13.73
CA VAL A 318 14.54 12.32 -13.66
C VAL A 318 14.38 13.49 -12.69
N SER A 319 13.17 14.04 -12.61
CA SER A 319 12.77 14.99 -11.59
C SER A 319 11.29 14.77 -11.25
N PRO A 320 10.91 14.77 -9.95
CA PRO A 320 9.52 14.57 -9.52
C PRO A 320 8.54 15.56 -10.16
N LEU A 321 9.01 16.78 -10.47
CA LEU A 321 8.20 17.90 -10.98
C LEU A 321 7.94 17.84 -12.49
N LEU A 322 8.61 16.95 -13.23
CA LEU A 322 8.38 16.79 -14.66
C LEU A 322 7.02 16.13 -14.92
N ASP A 323 6.54 16.23 -16.15
CA ASP A 323 5.37 15.44 -16.60
C ASP A 323 5.72 13.94 -16.63
N GLY A 324 4.85 13.11 -16.02
CA GLY A 324 5.02 11.66 -15.97
C GLY A 324 4.46 10.90 -17.17
N GLU A 325 3.60 11.54 -17.99
CA GLU A 325 3.01 10.92 -19.18
C GLU A 325 4.02 10.78 -20.32
N THR A 326 5.00 11.68 -20.35
CA THR A 326 6.09 11.60 -21.31
C THR A 326 7.06 10.50 -20.90
N SER A 327 7.00 9.33 -21.55
CA SER A 327 7.84 8.17 -21.21
C SER A 327 9.36 8.42 -21.20
N SER A 328 9.84 9.45 -21.90
CA SER A 328 11.24 9.88 -21.87
C SER A 328 11.64 10.67 -20.60
N THR A 329 10.74 10.93 -19.66
CA THR A 329 11.07 11.49 -18.33
C THR A 329 11.44 10.41 -17.31
N TRP A 330 11.21 9.14 -17.65
CA TRP A 330 11.59 7.97 -16.86
C TRP A 330 12.94 7.41 -17.30
N ARG A 331 13.81 7.08 -16.34
CA ARG A 331 15.11 6.43 -16.55
C ARG A 331 15.28 5.26 -15.60
N SER A 332 16.18 4.35 -15.92
CA SER A 332 16.61 3.35 -14.95
C SER A 332 17.39 3.99 -13.81
N ALA A 333 17.09 3.59 -12.58
CA ALA A 333 17.89 3.89 -11.41
C ALA A 333 19.37 3.50 -11.61
N LEU A 334 20.27 4.29 -11.04
CA LEU A 334 21.72 4.12 -11.19
C LEU A 334 22.28 3.07 -10.20
N PRO A 335 23.33 2.34 -10.62
CA PRO A 335 24.18 1.61 -9.69
C PRO A 335 24.82 2.54 -8.64
N PRO A 336 25.14 2.03 -7.44
CA PRO A 336 24.91 0.66 -6.98
C PRO A 336 23.50 0.44 -6.39
N HIS A 337 22.64 1.46 -6.39
CA HIS A 337 21.36 1.44 -5.68
C HIS A 337 20.28 0.67 -6.44
N TYR A 338 20.22 0.85 -7.76
CA TYR A 338 19.24 0.21 -8.67
C TYR A 338 17.76 0.48 -8.36
N ALA A 339 17.46 1.18 -7.27
CA ALA A 339 16.17 1.64 -6.80
C ALA A 339 16.40 2.60 -5.62
N SER A 340 15.42 3.45 -5.31
CA SER A 340 15.49 4.46 -4.24
C SER A 340 14.21 4.58 -3.40
N PRO A 341 13.55 3.47 -2.98
CA PRO A 341 12.25 3.55 -2.33
C PRO A 341 12.30 4.32 -1.00
N GLY A 342 11.54 5.39 -0.92
CA GLY A 342 11.40 6.29 0.20
C GLY A 342 12.51 7.36 0.29
N VAL A 343 13.38 7.50 -0.72
CA VAL A 343 14.48 8.48 -0.75
C VAL A 343 14.58 9.14 -2.14
N PRO A 344 15.33 10.23 -2.31
CA PRO A 344 15.44 10.88 -3.62
C PRO A 344 15.99 9.95 -4.71
N ASN A 345 15.39 10.04 -5.90
CA ASN A 345 15.80 9.29 -7.09
C ASN A 345 17.29 9.44 -7.37
N THR A 346 17.92 8.36 -7.83
CA THR A 346 19.36 8.28 -8.06
C THR A 346 19.90 9.29 -9.09
N ARG A 347 19.01 9.84 -9.92
CA ARG A 347 19.30 10.84 -10.96
C ARG A 347 18.69 12.21 -10.71
N ALA A 348 18.12 12.45 -9.53
CA ALA A 348 17.53 13.74 -9.21
C ALA A 348 18.55 14.86 -9.44
N GLU A 349 18.23 15.80 -10.34
CA GLU A 349 19.05 17.00 -10.54
C GLU A 349 19.05 17.83 -9.25
N LYS A 350 20.22 18.37 -8.88
CA LYS A 350 20.33 19.33 -7.77
C LYS A 350 19.60 20.62 -8.17
N GLY A 351 18.31 20.73 -7.83
CA GLY A 351 17.59 22.01 -7.92
C GLY A 351 18.22 23.07 -7.00
N PRO A 352 17.97 24.38 -7.23
CA PRO A 352 18.75 25.47 -6.62
C PRO A 352 18.72 25.64 -5.09
N ASN A 353 18.13 24.73 -4.30
CA ASN A 353 18.07 24.89 -2.84
C ASN A 353 18.09 23.55 -2.06
N THR A 354 19.00 22.65 -2.40
CA THR A 354 19.37 21.54 -1.51
C THR A 354 20.86 21.26 -1.62
N PRO A 355 21.68 21.59 -0.61
CA PRO A 355 23.09 21.23 -0.63
C PRO A 355 23.23 19.73 -0.32
N LEU A 356 23.44 18.93 -1.37
CA LEU A 356 24.19 17.68 -1.24
C LEU A 356 25.64 18.06 -0.90
N PRO A 357 26.31 17.33 0.03
CA PRO A 357 27.68 17.59 0.41
C PRO A 357 28.56 17.53 -0.84
N ASP A 358 29.24 18.63 -1.12
CA ASP A 358 30.31 18.68 -2.10
C ASP A 358 31.53 17.99 -1.50
N ILE A 359 32.14 17.11 -2.28
CA ILE A 359 33.42 16.49 -1.98
C ILE A 359 34.45 17.50 -2.46
N GLY A 360 34.69 18.52 -1.63
CA GLY A 360 35.57 19.63 -1.96
C GLY A 360 35.79 20.51 -0.74
N GLU A 361 37.01 20.45 -0.22
CA GLU A 361 37.56 21.22 0.90
C GLU A 361 37.00 22.65 1.05
N LYS A 362 36.45 22.97 2.23
CA LYS A 362 37.09 23.93 3.17
C LYS A 362 36.37 24.03 4.51
N GLU A 363 37.21 24.10 5.53
CA GLU A 363 36.98 24.16 6.96
C GLU A 363 36.05 25.30 7.39
N GLY A 364 35.28 25.07 8.47
CA GLY A 364 34.54 26.12 9.17
C GLY A 364 33.36 25.60 9.99
N GLU A 365 33.63 25.28 11.25
CA GLU A 365 32.70 24.79 12.27
C GLU A 365 31.42 25.64 12.42
N LYS A 366 30.28 24.96 12.65
CA LYS A 366 29.50 25.13 13.90
C LYS A 366 28.42 24.06 14.06
N GLU A 367 28.47 23.44 15.24
CA GLU A 367 27.65 22.34 15.72
C GLU A 367 26.14 22.65 15.72
N ARG A 368 25.33 21.70 15.25
CA ARG A 368 23.97 21.51 15.73
C ARG A 368 23.63 20.01 15.72
N ALA A 369 23.17 19.53 16.87
CA ALA A 369 23.00 18.13 17.21
C ALA A 369 21.91 17.40 16.39
N GLU A 370 22.36 16.36 15.68
CA GLU A 370 21.83 14.99 15.53
C GLU A 370 20.30 14.75 15.57
N GLY A 371 19.71 14.64 14.38
CA GLY A 371 18.56 13.77 14.10
C GLY A 371 19.04 12.42 13.52
N SER A 372 18.31 11.34 13.82
CA SER A 372 18.70 9.93 13.64
C SER A 372 19.47 9.62 12.34
N VAL A 373 20.77 9.35 12.47
CA VAL A 373 21.56 8.76 11.37
C VAL A 373 21.29 7.25 11.37
N SER A 374 20.96 6.68 10.20
CA SER A 374 20.76 5.23 10.09
C SER A 374 22.01 4.49 10.57
N LEU A 375 21.84 3.36 11.26
CA LEU A 375 22.94 2.60 11.85
C LEU A 375 24.05 2.31 10.83
N GLN A 376 23.68 1.97 9.60
CA GLN A 376 24.64 1.72 8.53
C GLN A 376 25.41 2.98 8.12
N THR A 377 24.77 4.14 8.03
CA THR A 377 25.46 5.41 7.73
C THR A 377 26.38 5.83 8.86
N LEU A 378 25.92 5.71 10.10
CA LEU A 378 26.71 6.01 11.29
C LEU A 378 27.95 5.09 11.35
N MET A 379 27.76 3.80 11.09
CA MET A 379 28.85 2.83 11.07
C MET A 379 29.79 3.01 9.87
N LYS A 380 29.29 3.34 8.68
CA LYS A 380 30.16 3.66 7.52
C LYS A 380 31.04 4.87 7.78
N ARG A 381 30.48 5.95 8.35
CA ARG A 381 31.25 7.14 8.76
C ARG A 381 32.33 6.78 9.77
N PHE A 382 31.97 5.97 10.76
CA PHE A 382 32.90 5.48 11.77
C PHE A 382 34.04 4.64 11.17
N VAL A 383 33.75 3.71 10.25
CA VAL A 383 34.79 2.91 9.57
C VAL A 383 35.68 3.80 8.71
N GLN A 384 35.11 4.73 7.95
CA GLN A 384 35.86 5.61 7.07
C GLN A 384 36.82 6.51 7.85
N MET A 385 36.37 7.10 8.97
CA MET A 385 37.24 7.90 9.84
C MET A 385 38.44 7.12 10.38
N LEU A 386 38.24 5.86 10.79
CA LEU A 386 39.33 5.02 11.28
C LEU A 386 40.30 4.57 10.19
N LYS A 387 39.87 4.60 8.92
CA LYS A 387 40.74 4.32 7.77
C LYS A 387 41.54 5.55 7.37
N ASP A 388 40.90 6.72 7.39
CA ASP A 388 41.50 7.98 6.97
C ASP A 388 42.52 8.48 8.00
N ASP A 389 42.26 8.24 9.29
CA ASP A 389 43.19 8.59 10.36
C ASP A 389 43.47 7.40 11.28
N LYS A 390 44.68 6.84 11.13
CA LYS A 390 45.16 5.70 11.90
C LYS A 390 45.58 6.05 13.33
N SER A 391 45.63 7.33 13.70
CA SER A 391 45.94 7.77 15.06
C SER A 391 44.72 7.70 15.99
N LEU A 392 43.52 7.67 15.41
CA LEU A 392 42.26 7.60 16.15
C LEU A 392 42.05 6.23 16.78
N THR A 393 41.66 6.23 18.05
CA THR A 393 41.12 5.04 18.71
C THR A 393 39.61 5.10 18.80
N ALA A 394 38.94 3.96 18.92
CA ALA A 394 37.50 3.92 18.80
C ALA A 394 36.83 2.99 19.79
N GLU A 395 35.59 3.29 20.11
CA GLU A 395 34.80 2.51 21.05
C GLU A 395 33.34 2.45 20.64
N ILE A 396 32.75 1.26 20.72
CA ILE A 396 31.31 1.05 20.54
C ILE A 396 30.71 0.67 21.88
N ARG A 397 29.67 1.37 22.32
CA ARG A 397 28.90 1.05 23.53
C ARG A 397 27.48 0.70 23.15
N VAL A 398 26.98 -0.41 23.67
CA VAL A 398 25.61 -0.89 23.43
C VAL A 398 24.82 -0.78 24.73
N TYR A 399 23.67 -0.14 24.65
CA TYR A 399 22.74 0.01 25.75
C TYR A 399 21.37 -0.55 25.37
N THR A 400 20.62 -0.92 26.39
CA THR A 400 19.15 -1.02 26.30
C THR A 400 18.53 0.37 26.23
N LEU A 401 17.27 0.47 25.78
CA LEU A 401 16.56 1.76 25.71
C LEU A 401 16.35 2.41 27.08
N ASP A 402 16.34 1.64 28.18
CA ASP A 402 16.31 2.16 29.55
C ASP A 402 17.71 2.56 30.08
N GLY A 403 18.73 2.56 29.21
CA GLY A 403 20.06 3.10 29.49
C GLY A 403 21.03 2.14 30.17
N ARG A 404 20.69 0.84 30.34
CA ARG A 404 21.63 -0.14 30.93
C ARG A 404 22.68 -0.55 29.91
N SER A 405 23.96 -0.49 30.29
CA SER A 405 25.07 -0.93 29.44
C SER A 405 25.06 -2.45 29.29
N ILE A 406 25.00 -2.92 28.05
CA ILE A 406 24.97 -4.34 27.69
C ILE A 406 26.35 -4.82 27.26
N ARG A 407 27.02 -4.08 26.36
CA ARG A 407 28.35 -4.43 25.84
C ARG A 407 29.17 -3.19 25.49
N ARG A 408 30.50 -3.37 25.49
CA ARG A 408 31.49 -2.38 25.08
C ARG A 408 32.53 -3.05 24.20
N PHE A 409 32.86 -2.44 23.07
CA PHE A 409 33.87 -2.89 22.14
C PHE A 409 34.99 -1.86 22.08
N GLY A 410 36.22 -2.27 22.42
CA GLY A 410 37.40 -1.40 22.33
C GLY A 410 37.99 -1.37 20.92
N HIS A 411 38.98 -0.51 20.69
CA HIS A 411 39.51 -0.20 19.36
C HIS A 411 39.84 -1.42 18.49
N GLU A 412 40.58 -2.41 19.00
CA GLU A 412 40.88 -3.63 18.22
C GLU A 412 39.63 -4.43 17.83
N GLN A 413 38.61 -4.47 18.69
CA GLN A 413 37.36 -5.15 18.41
C GLN A 413 36.54 -4.36 17.38
N CYS A 414 36.55 -3.03 17.44
CA CYS A 414 35.98 -2.16 16.41
C CYS A 414 36.63 -2.42 15.05
N MET A 415 37.96 -2.50 15.00
CA MET A 415 38.71 -2.81 13.77
C MET A 415 38.46 -4.22 13.21
N ARG A 416 38.04 -5.18 14.04
CA ARG A 416 37.58 -6.50 13.57
C ARG A 416 36.14 -6.47 13.07
N LEU A 417 35.30 -5.57 13.58
CA LEU A 417 33.93 -5.38 13.11
C LEU A 417 33.87 -4.62 11.78
N THR A 418 34.85 -3.75 11.48
CA THR A 418 34.90 -2.96 10.23
C THR A 418 34.91 -3.82 8.97
N THR A 419 35.58 -4.97 8.98
CA THR A 419 35.59 -5.92 7.85
C THR A 419 34.26 -6.63 7.65
N LEU A 420 33.49 -6.86 8.73
CA LEU A 420 32.14 -7.41 8.65
C LEU A 420 31.12 -6.35 8.19
N LEU A 421 31.36 -5.08 8.52
CA LEU A 421 30.52 -3.93 8.18
C LEU A 421 30.51 -3.57 6.69
N GLU A 422 31.54 -3.98 5.96
CA GLU A 422 31.62 -3.84 4.51
C GLU A 422 30.84 -4.94 3.78
N HIS A 423 30.41 -5.98 4.50
CA HIS A 423 29.68 -7.08 3.90
C HIS A 423 28.20 -6.70 3.66
N PRO A 424 27.65 -6.92 2.45
CA PRO A 424 26.29 -6.51 2.11
C PRO A 424 25.18 -7.17 2.95
N LEU A 425 25.48 -8.30 3.61
CA LEU A 425 24.58 -9.01 4.54
C LEU A 425 24.87 -8.68 6.02
N PHE A 426 25.47 -7.52 6.31
CA PHE A 426 25.83 -7.16 7.67
C PHE A 426 24.59 -7.10 8.58
N ASN A 427 24.50 -8.07 9.50
CA ASN A 427 23.53 -8.06 10.60
C ASN A 427 24.27 -7.65 11.89
N PRO A 428 24.04 -6.43 12.41
CA PRO A 428 24.73 -5.92 13.60
C PRO A 428 24.49 -6.81 14.82
N GLY A 429 23.29 -7.38 14.96
CA GLY A 429 22.93 -8.25 16.07
C GLY A 429 23.74 -9.54 16.11
N LYS A 430 23.90 -10.21 14.96
CA LYS A 430 24.73 -11.42 14.83
C LYS A 430 26.22 -11.12 15.06
N ALA A 431 26.73 -10.03 14.49
CA ALA A 431 28.14 -9.65 14.64
C ALA A 431 28.50 -9.29 16.09
N MET A 432 27.59 -8.61 16.80
CA MET A 432 27.79 -8.19 18.19
C MET A 432 27.35 -9.23 19.23
N ARG A 433 26.76 -10.36 18.77
CA ARG A 433 26.18 -11.45 19.58
C ARG A 433 25.18 -10.92 20.62
N LEU A 434 24.24 -10.11 20.15
CA LEU A 434 23.15 -9.55 20.95
C LEU A 434 21.90 -10.43 20.81
N GLN A 435 21.12 -10.55 21.88
CA GLN A 435 19.82 -11.23 21.84
C GLN A 435 18.78 -10.38 21.08
N PRO A 436 17.68 -10.96 20.56
CA PRO A 436 16.57 -10.17 20.03
C PRO A 436 16.12 -9.08 21.02
N GLY A 437 15.83 -7.88 20.51
CA GLY A 437 15.49 -6.73 21.33
C GLY A 437 15.88 -5.40 20.71
N ASN A 438 15.46 -4.31 21.38
CA ASN A 438 15.76 -2.94 20.99
C ASN A 438 17.01 -2.43 21.71
N TYR A 439 17.97 -1.91 20.95
CA TYR A 439 19.24 -1.43 21.48
C TYR A 439 19.59 -0.04 20.97
N LEU A 440 20.33 0.68 21.80
CA LEU A 440 20.99 1.93 21.47
C LEU A 440 22.48 1.65 21.27
N LEU A 441 22.98 1.94 20.07
CA LEU A 441 24.41 1.90 19.76
C LEU A 441 24.98 3.31 19.89
N VAL A 442 26.07 3.46 20.62
CA VAL A 442 26.84 4.70 20.74
C VAL A 442 28.24 4.47 20.18
N LEU A 443 28.68 5.35 19.28
CA LEU A 443 30.02 5.32 18.69
C LEU A 443 30.83 6.50 19.23
N ASP A 444 31.97 6.20 19.82
CA ASP A 444 32.93 7.20 20.27
C ASP A 444 34.24 7.04 19.51
N VAL A 445 34.83 8.17 19.16
CA VAL A 445 36.16 8.24 18.58
C VAL A 445 37.04 9.07 19.51
N LYS A 446 38.28 8.64 19.69
CA LYS A 446 39.25 9.23 20.60
C LYS A 446 40.48 9.64 19.83
N ASP A 447 40.82 10.91 19.94
CA ASP A 447 42.07 11.47 19.48
C ASP A 447 42.92 11.79 20.73
N GLY A 448 43.96 10.99 20.97
CA GLY A 448 44.77 11.10 22.19
C GLY A 448 43.97 10.97 23.50
N LYS A 449 43.80 12.09 24.22
CA LYS A 449 43.04 12.16 25.48
C LYS A 449 41.62 12.68 25.32
N GLU A 450 41.26 13.22 24.17
CA GLU A 450 39.91 13.74 23.92
C GLU A 450 39.02 12.65 23.36
N THR A 451 37.82 12.52 23.92
CA THR A 451 36.79 11.58 23.45
C THR A 451 35.65 12.38 22.85
N LYS A 452 35.38 12.18 21.57
CA LYS A 452 34.25 12.78 20.86
C LYS A 452 33.24 11.70 20.52
N GLN A 453 31.99 11.91 20.93
CA GLN A 453 30.89 11.06 20.51
C GLN A 453 30.59 11.37 19.04
N LEU A 454 30.67 10.35 18.19
CA LEU A 454 30.42 10.47 16.76
C LEU A 454 28.90 10.47 16.45
N GLY A 455 28.13 9.85 17.34
CA GLY A 455 26.68 9.80 17.31
C GLY A 455 26.14 8.52 17.90
N TYR A 456 24.82 8.35 17.82
CA TYR A 456 24.11 7.17 18.28
C TYR A 456 23.05 6.72 17.29
N SER A 457 22.70 5.43 17.31
CA SER A 457 21.65 4.87 16.47
C SER A 457 20.86 3.79 17.21
N HIS A 458 19.56 3.78 16.99
CA HIS A 458 18.63 2.78 17.54
C HIS A 458 18.44 1.64 16.54
N PHE A 459 18.44 0.40 17.01
CA PHE A 459 18.24 -0.75 16.15
C PHE A 459 17.51 -1.90 16.86
N LEU A 460 16.68 -2.59 16.09
CA LEU A 460 15.92 -3.76 16.52
C LEU A 460 16.59 -5.03 15.99
N ILE A 461 16.77 -6.02 16.87
CA ILE A 461 17.17 -7.37 16.52
C ILE A 461 15.94 -8.27 16.67
N GLN A 462 15.57 -8.99 15.62
CA GLN A 462 14.53 -10.03 15.62
C GLN A 462 15.20 -11.41 15.52
N ASP A 463 14.54 -12.46 16.03
CA ASP A 463 15.02 -13.85 16.04
C ASP A 463 15.36 -14.41 14.65
#